data_AF-A0A1V2GJU5-F1
#
_entry.id   AF-A0A1V2GJU5-F1
#
_cell.length_a   1.000
_cell.length_b   1.000
_cell.length_c   1.000
_cell.angle_alpha   90.00
_cell.angle_beta   90.00
_cell.angle_gamma   90.00
#
_symmetry.space_group_name_H-M   'P 1'
#
loop_
_entity.id
_entity.type
_entity.pdbx_description
1 polymer ?
#
loop_
_entity_poly.entity_id
_entity_poly.type
_entity_poly.pdbx_seq_one_letter_code
_entity_poly.pdbx_strand_id
1 'polypeptide(L)' 'MSLISMHGAWLSFSDAPLLDNAELHIEDNERVCLVGRNGAGKSTLMKILNREQGLDDGRIIYEQDL' A
#
# COMPACT_ATOMS: atom_id res chain seq x y z
N MET A 1 1.87 -17.81 3.01
CA MET A 1 0.56 -17.14 3.06
C MET A 1 0.90 -15.68 3.11
N SER A 2 0.19 -14.87 2.33
CA SER A 2 0.45 -13.44 2.28
C SER A 2 0.22 -12.83 3.67
N LEU A 3 1.26 -12.20 4.22
CA LEU A 3 1.20 -11.42 5.45
C LEU A 3 0.39 -10.15 5.23
N ILE A 4 0.57 -9.51 4.08
CA ILE A 4 -0.16 -8.33 3.63
C ILE A 4 -0.49 -8.46 2.15
N SER A 5 -1.75 -8.22 1.80
CA SER A 5 -2.23 -8.09 0.43
C SER A 5 -2.97 -6.77 0.22
N MET A 6 -2.64 -6.06 -0.85
CA MET A 6 -3.29 -4.84 -1.30
C MET A 6 -3.91 -5.08 -2.67
N HIS A 7 -5.17 -4.69 -2.82
CA HIS A 7 -5.94 -4.91 -4.04
C HIS A 7 -6.60 -3.63 -4.52
N GLY A 8 -6.38 -3.30 -5.78
CA GLY A 8 -6.96 -2.16 -6.49
C GLY A 8 -6.84 -0.86 -5.70
N ALA A 9 -5.69 -0.61 -5.07
CA ALA A 9 -5.57 0.52 -4.16
C ALA A 9 -5.47 1.85 -4.92
N TRP A 10 -6.35 2.77 -4.53
CA TRP A 10 -6.37 4.14 -5.03
C TRP A 10 -6.16 5.11 -3.88
N LEU A 11 -5.30 6.10 -4.12
CA LEU A 11 -5.13 7.23 -3.22
C LEU A 11 -4.69 8.45 -4.01
N SER A 12 -5.38 9.57 -3.82
CA SER A 12 -4.97 10.87 -4.35
C SER A 12 -5.08 11.98 -3.31
N PHE A 13 -4.07 12.83 -3.26
CA PHE A 13 -4.11 14.08 -2.48
C PHE A 13 -4.31 15.33 -3.36
N SER A 14 -4.29 15.18 -4.68
CA SER A 14 -4.38 16.27 -5.65
C SER A 14 -4.94 15.75 -6.98
N ASP A 15 -4.67 16.42 -8.10
CA ASP A 15 -5.18 16.00 -9.40
C ASP A 15 -4.54 14.71 -9.93
N ALA A 16 -3.28 14.43 -9.57
CA ALA A 16 -2.59 13.20 -9.97
C ALA A 16 -2.65 12.15 -8.86
N PRO A 17 -3.07 10.89 -9.17
CA PRO A 17 -3.13 9.83 -8.19
C PRO A 17 -1.73 9.48 -7.68
N LEU A 18 -1.62 9.28 -6.36
CA LEU A 18 -0.42 8.78 -5.73
C LEU A 18 -0.32 7.26 -5.88
N LEU A 19 -1.46 6.58 -5.74
CA LEU A 19 -1.66 5.18 -6.08
C LEU A 19 -2.80 5.09 -7.09
N ASP A 20 -2.55 4.37 -8.17
CA ASP A 20 -3.47 4.14 -9.29
C ASP A 20 -3.58 2.64 -9.48
N ASN A 21 -4.70 2.06 -9.03
CA ASN A 21 -4.99 0.63 -9.07
C ASN A 21 -3.82 -0.25 -8.62
N ALA A 22 -3.18 0.11 -7.50
CA ALA A 22 -1.97 -0.55 -7.04
C ALA A 22 -2.26 -1.92 -6.41
N GLU A 23 -1.42 -2.90 -6.75
CA GLU A 23 -1.42 -4.24 -6.19
C GLU A 23 -0.10 -4.48 -5.44
N LEU A 24 -0.16 -5.15 -4.29
CA LEU A 24 1.01 -5.52 -3.50
C LEU A 24 0.73 -6.81 -2.75
N HIS A 25 1.68 -7.73 -2.79
CA HIS A 25 1.66 -8.94 -1.99
C HIS A 25 2.99 -9.05 -1.27
N ILE A 26 2.93 -9.18 0.05
CA ILE A 26 4.10 -9.43 0.90
C ILE A 26 3.84 -10.75 1.61
N GLU A 27 4.73 -11.70 1.40
CA GLU A 27 4.71 -12.99 2.11
C GLU A 27 5.43 -12.90 3.47
N ASP A 28 5.13 -13.83 4.36
CA ASP A 28 5.87 -13.94 5.62
C ASP A 28 7.38 -14.16 5.37
N ASN A 29 8.21 -13.51 6.18
CA ASN A 29 9.67 -13.44 6.07
C ASN A 29 10.22 -12.78 4.79
N GLU A 30 9.38 -12.18 3.93
CA GLU A 30 9.83 -11.45 2.76
C GLU A 30 10.50 -10.11 3.14
N ARG A 31 11.59 -9.77 2.44
CA ARG A 31 12.27 -8.48 2.58
C ARG A 31 12.07 -7.65 1.33
N VAL A 32 11.17 -6.67 1.41
CA VAL A 32 10.83 -5.78 0.30
C VAL A 32 11.57 -4.45 0.45
N CYS A 33 12.11 -3.94 -0.65
CA CYS A 33 12.68 -2.59 -0.70
C CYS A 33 11.75 -1.66 -1.49
N LEU A 34 11.29 -0.59 -0.84
CA LEU A 34 10.46 0.43 -1.48
C LEU A 34 11.32 1.55 -2.05
N VAL A 35 11.38 1.65 -3.38
CA VAL A 35 12.20 2.62 -4.11
C VAL A 35 11.35 3.57 -4.94
N GLY A 36 11.88 4.76 -5.23
CA GLY A 36 11.19 5.79 -6.00
C GLY A 36 11.69 7.19 -5.69
N ARG A 37 11.33 8.18 -6.52
CA ARG A 37 11.74 9.58 -6.35
C ARG A 37 11.14 10.20 -5.07
N ASN A 38 11.69 11.33 -4.63
CA ASN A 38 11.04 12.13 -3.58
C ASN A 38 9.64 12.56 -4.06
N GLY A 39 8.64 12.45 -3.19
CA GLY A 39 7.24 12.71 -3.53
C GLY A 39 6.51 11.54 -4.21
N ALA A 40 7.17 10.44 -4.57
CA ALA A 40 6.52 9.29 -5.22
C ALA A 40 5.64 8.42 -4.28
N GLY A 41 5.27 8.92 -3.09
CA GLY A 41 4.34 8.23 -2.20
C GLY A 41 4.92 7.16 -1.28
N LYS A 42 6.24 6.96 -1.24
CA LYS A 42 6.87 5.90 -0.42
C LYS A 42 6.47 5.94 1.06
N SER A 43 6.64 7.09 1.73
CA SER A 43 6.26 7.26 3.13
C SER A 43 4.75 7.14 3.33
N THR A 44 3.95 7.53 2.33
CA THR A 44 2.50 7.37 2.37
C THR A 44 2.11 5.90 2.28
N LEU A 45 2.73 5.12 1.39
CA LEU A 45 2.53 3.67 1.32
C LEU A 45 2.88 3.00 2.65
N MET A 46 3.99 3.38 3.29
CA MET A 46 4.33 2.88 4.63
C MET A 46 3.25 3.22 5.67
N LYS A 47 2.70 4.43 5.66
CA LYS A 47 1.59 4.82 6.56
C LYS A 47 0.31 4.04 6.27
N ILE A 48 0.01 3.78 5.01
CA ILE A 48 -1.12 2.95 4.58
C ILE A 48 -0.96 1.52 5.14
N LEU A 49 0.22 0.91 4.97
CA LEU A 49 0.53 -0.43 5.51
C LEU A 49 0.52 -0.47 7.05
N ASN A 50 0.82 0.65 7.71
CA ASN A 50 0.72 0.80 9.16
C ASN A 50 -0.68 1.17 9.66
N ARG A 51 -1.70 1.23 8.77
CA ARG A 51 -3.07 1.63 9.09
C ARG A 51 -3.20 3.08 9.62
N GLU A 52 -2.20 3.94 9.38
CA GLU A 52 -2.21 5.36 9.74
C GLU A 52 -2.85 6.25 8.67
N GLN A 53 -2.98 5.74 7.45
CA GLN A 53 -3.57 6.44 6.30
C GLN A 53 -4.55 5.50 5.58
N GLY A 54 -5.76 5.97 5.34
CA GLY A 54 -6.76 5.25 4.54
C GLY A 54 -6.50 5.38 3.04
N LEU A 55 -7.05 4.43 2.28
CA LEU A 55 -7.20 4.51 0.83
C LEU A 55 -8.50 5.25 0.48
N ASP A 56 -8.55 5.83 -0.72
CA ASP A 56 -9.79 6.36 -1.27
C ASP A 56 -10.68 5.24 -1.83
N ASP A 57 -10.06 4.22 -2.45
CA ASP A 57 -10.72 3.00 -2.92
C ASP A 57 -9.75 1.80 -2.88
N GLY A 58 -10.28 0.59 -3.02
CA GLY A 58 -9.55 -0.67 -2.88
C GLY A 58 -9.52 -1.17 -1.44
N ARG A 59 -8.69 -2.18 -1.18
CA ARG A 59 -8.58 -2.79 0.16
C ARG A 59 -7.20 -3.34 0.48
N ILE A 60 -6.94 -3.44 1.78
CA ILE A 60 -5.76 -4.10 2.33
C ILE A 60 -6.24 -5.19 3.28
N ILE A 61 -5.66 -6.37 3.14
CA ILE A 61 -5.92 -7.56 3.95
C ILE A 61 -4.62 -7.91 4.67
N TYR A 62 -4.71 -8.11 5.98
CA TYR A 62 -3.59 -8.57 6.80
C TYR A 62 -3.88 -9.99 7.24
N GLU A 63 -2.84 -10.83 7.37
CA GLU A 63 -3.00 -12.22 7.82
C GLU A 63 -3.74 -12.34 9.16
N GLN A 64 -3.57 -11.36 10.06
CA GLN A 64 -4.25 -11.30 11.36
C GLN A 64 -5.78 -11.08 11.27
N ASP A 65 -6.28 -10.65 10.11
CA ASP A 65 -7.71 -10.43 9.87
C ASP A 65 -8.41 -11.67 9.27
N LEU A 66 -7.67 -12.79 9.07
CA LEU A 66 -8.16 -14.10 8.61
C LEU A 66 -8.34 -15.08 9.77
#